data_AF-A0A9X3PST3-F1
#
_entry.id   AF-A0A9X3PST3-F1
#
_cell.length_a   1.000
_cell.length_b   1.000
_cell.length_c   1.000
_cell.angle_alpha   90.00
_cell.angle_beta   90.00
_cell.angle_gamma   90.00
#
_symmetry.space_group_name_H-M   'P 1'
#
loop_
_entity.id
_entity.type
_entity.pdbx_description
1 polymer ?
#
loop_
_entity_poly.entity_id
_entity_poly.type
_entity_poly.pdbx_seq_one_letter_code
_entity_poly.pdbx_strand_id
1 'polypeptide(L)'
;MKVLRLFCSGHMLRGTVLVILVFSLSILLSVDAAQASSERERDHLKRAKVFLAAGDYKRALDACQKEVEEAPSAESYVYLTYMYHALDGYLDHLAKTERWVAVEHVYLNLISRGAEDLADPPGVLVRMAKEIVHGSAQKYSDISAAMATKLDERTVLRLWKQQTAWRADNPDGWWAGIPSGWDW
;
A
#
# COMPACT_ATOMS: atom_id res chain seq x y z
N MET A 1 -15.97 63.53 50.54
CA MET A 1 -15.29 63.27 49.24
C MET A 1 -13.99 62.55 49.55
N LYS A 2 -13.89 61.24 49.23
CA LYS A 2 -12.98 60.65 48.20
C LYS A 2 -11.48 60.85 48.57
N VAL A 3 -10.61 59.85 48.75
CA VAL A 3 -10.49 58.50 48.15
C VAL A 3 -9.64 57.57 49.06
N LEU A 4 -9.98 56.27 49.01
CA LEU A 4 -9.35 55.12 49.67
C LEU A 4 -8.21 54.54 48.79
N ARG A 5 -7.08 54.17 49.42
CA ARG A 5 -6.16 53.01 49.17
C ARG A 5 -5.98 52.45 47.73
N LEU A 6 -4.74 52.13 47.32
CA LEU A 6 -4.12 50.77 47.40
C LEU A 6 -2.86 50.60 46.54
N PHE A 7 -2.00 49.73 47.04
CA PHE A 7 -0.73 49.21 46.56
C PHE A 7 -0.88 48.15 45.44
N CYS A 8 0.25 47.82 44.79
CA CYS A 8 0.59 46.57 44.06
C CYS A 8 0.08 46.33 42.62
N SER A 9 1.01 46.22 41.66
CA SER A 9 1.31 44.94 40.95
C SER A 9 2.30 45.14 39.78
N GLY A 10 3.59 44.94 40.04
CA GLY A 10 4.67 44.95 39.02
C GLY A 10 5.02 43.56 38.44
N HIS A 11 4.19 42.54 38.65
CA HIS A 11 4.54 41.15 38.31
C HIS A 11 3.82 40.54 37.09
N MET A 12 2.98 41.29 36.36
CA MET A 12 2.20 40.71 35.26
C MET A 12 2.91 40.61 33.90
N LEU A 13 4.04 41.29 33.68
CA LEU A 13 4.62 41.38 32.33
C LEU A 13 5.64 40.28 31.96
N ARG A 14 6.13 39.50 32.93
CA ARG A 14 7.12 38.42 32.68
C ARG A 14 6.52 37.04 32.44
N GLY A 15 5.27 36.81 32.85
CA GLY A 15 4.60 35.51 32.68
C GLY A 15 4.08 35.25 31.26
N THR A 16 3.64 36.30 30.55
CA THR A 16 3.03 36.18 29.22
C THR A 16 4.03 35.88 28.10
N VAL A 17 5.26 36.39 28.18
CA VAL A 17 6.29 36.11 27.16
C VAL A 17 6.78 34.65 27.25
N LEU A 18 6.87 34.09 28.45
CA LEU A 18 7.28 32.69 28.65
C LEU A 18 6.24 31.70 28.11
N VAL A 19 4.95 31.99 28.31
CA VAL A 19 3.86 31.11 27.84
C VAL A 19 3.76 31.09 26.31
N ILE A 20 3.97 32.23 25.63
CA ILE A 20 3.96 32.30 24.16
C ILE A 20 5.15 31.55 23.56
N LEU A 21 6.33 31.62 24.20
CA LEU A 21 7.54 30.93 23.72
C LEU A 21 7.44 29.41 23.90
N VAL A 22 6.80 28.94 24.97
CA VAL A 22 6.51 27.51 25.21
C VAL A 22 5.42 27.00 24.26
N PHE A 23 4.38 27.80 23.96
CA PHE A 23 3.34 27.42 22.99
C PHE A 23 3.88 27.32 21.56
N SER A 24 4.81 28.23 21.19
CA SER A 24 5.46 28.23 19.87
C SER A 24 6.36 27.00 19.68
N LEU A 25 7.05 26.57 20.75
CA LEU A 25 7.92 25.41 20.74
C LEU A 25 7.13 24.09 20.61
N SER A 26 5.94 24.01 21.21
CA SER A 26 5.06 22.84 21.09
C SER A 26 4.46 22.65 19.69
N ILE A 27 4.24 23.74 18.94
CA ILE A 27 3.70 23.65 17.56
C ILE A 27 4.77 23.13 16.60
N LEU A 28 6.04 23.51 16.78
CA LEU A 28 7.15 23.03 15.95
C LEU A 28 7.49 21.54 16.20
N LEU A 29 7.32 21.03 17.42
CA LEU A 29 7.55 19.61 17.75
C LEU A 29 6.46 18.67 17.22
N SER A 30 5.21 19.12 17.10
CA SER A 30 4.09 18.28 16.63
C SER A 30 4.08 18.09 15.11
N VAL A 31 4.62 19.05 14.35
CA VAL A 31 4.70 18.97 12.87
C VAL A 31 5.73 17.92 12.44
N ASP A 32 6.87 17.83 13.13
CA ASP A 32 7.93 16.87 12.84
C ASP A 32 7.50 15.42 13.13
N ALA A 33 6.77 15.18 14.23
CA ALA A 33 6.27 13.85 14.59
C ALA A 33 5.16 13.35 13.64
N ALA A 34 4.27 14.24 13.17
CA ALA A 34 3.24 13.88 12.21
C ALA A 34 3.83 13.64 10.80
N GLN A 35 4.83 14.40 10.38
CA GLN A 35 5.55 14.15 9.12
C GLN A 35 6.38 12.87 9.17
N ALA A 36 7.12 12.63 10.25
CA ALA A 36 7.88 11.39 10.44
C ALA A 36 6.97 10.15 10.60
N SER A 37 5.75 10.32 11.13
CA SER A 37 4.69 9.30 11.10
C SER A 37 4.24 9.05 9.67
N SER A 38 3.96 10.09 8.88
CA SER A 38 3.51 9.97 7.48
C SER A 38 4.56 9.41 6.52
N GLU A 39 5.84 9.67 6.76
CA GLU A 39 6.94 9.12 5.95
C GLU A 39 7.24 7.65 6.29
N ARG A 40 6.98 7.23 7.54
CA ARG A 40 6.90 5.82 7.95
C ARG A 40 5.59 5.14 7.54
N GLU A 41 4.51 5.90 7.38
CA GLU A 41 3.13 5.39 7.39
C GLU A 41 2.85 4.34 6.33
N ARG A 42 3.67 4.24 5.25
CA ARG A 42 3.48 3.27 4.17
C ARG A 42 4.79 2.70 3.60
N ASP A 43 5.83 2.51 4.42
CA ASP A 43 7.12 1.93 3.97
C ASP A 43 6.92 0.59 3.24
N HIS A 44 5.99 -0.24 3.70
CA HIS A 44 5.76 -1.53 3.06
C HIS A 44 5.18 -1.37 1.64
N LEU A 45 4.32 -0.37 1.38
CA LEU A 45 3.80 -0.12 0.03
C LEU A 45 4.87 0.38 -0.94
N LYS A 46 5.79 1.25 -0.47
CA LYS A 46 6.96 1.67 -1.26
C LYS A 46 7.80 0.47 -1.70
N ARG A 47 8.09 -0.44 -0.76
CA ARG A 47 8.82 -1.67 -1.07
C ARG A 47 8.03 -2.59 -1.99
N ALA A 48 6.72 -2.71 -1.80
CA ALA A 48 5.85 -3.48 -2.67
C ALA A 48 5.90 -2.97 -4.13
N LYS A 49 5.93 -1.64 -4.33
CA LYS A 49 6.13 -1.02 -5.65
C LYS A 49 7.46 -1.42 -6.27
N VAL A 50 8.55 -1.42 -5.49
CA VAL A 50 9.89 -1.83 -5.96
C VAL A 50 9.89 -3.32 -6.34
N PHE A 51 9.32 -4.19 -5.52
CA PHE A 51 9.23 -5.62 -5.83
C PHE A 51 8.35 -5.90 -7.05
N LEU A 52 7.24 -5.18 -7.21
CA LEU A 52 6.39 -5.26 -8.39
C LEU A 52 7.15 -4.90 -9.67
N ALA A 53 7.91 -3.79 -9.65
CA ALA A 53 8.73 -3.37 -10.80
C ALA A 53 9.83 -4.40 -11.13
N ALA A 54 10.29 -5.15 -10.13
CA ALA A 54 11.22 -6.26 -10.32
C ALA A 54 10.56 -7.59 -10.74
N GLY A 55 9.22 -7.66 -10.78
CA GLY A 55 8.46 -8.88 -11.04
C GLY A 55 8.42 -9.89 -9.88
N ASP A 56 8.86 -9.50 -8.68
CA ASP A 56 8.84 -10.34 -7.47
C ASP A 56 7.50 -10.20 -6.74
N TYR A 57 6.47 -10.84 -7.31
CA TYR A 57 5.11 -10.77 -6.78
C TYR A 57 4.96 -11.35 -5.37
N LYS A 58 5.78 -12.33 -5.00
CA LYS A 58 5.77 -12.87 -3.64
C LYS A 58 6.14 -11.79 -2.63
N ARG A 59 7.31 -11.16 -2.80
CA ARG A 59 7.75 -10.11 -1.88
C ARG A 59 6.84 -8.88 -1.94
N ALA A 60 6.29 -8.58 -3.11
CA ALA A 60 5.32 -7.50 -3.26
C ALA A 60 4.04 -7.77 -2.43
N LEU A 61 3.47 -8.97 -2.54
CA LEU A 61 2.30 -9.39 -1.76
C LEU A 61 2.60 -9.44 -0.25
N ASP A 62 3.74 -10.00 0.15
CA ASP A 62 4.16 -10.04 1.56
C ASP A 62 4.26 -8.63 2.16
N ALA A 63 4.79 -7.67 1.41
CA ALA A 63 4.87 -6.28 1.84
C ALA A 63 3.48 -5.64 1.94
N CYS A 64 2.60 -5.84 0.96
CA CYS A 64 1.21 -5.37 1.04
C CYS A 64 0.46 -5.97 2.23
N GLN A 65 0.65 -7.25 2.51
CA GLN A 65 0.01 -7.95 3.62
C GLN A 65 0.49 -7.37 4.95
N LYS A 66 1.80 -7.12 5.08
CA LYS A 66 2.38 -6.48 6.26
C LYS A 66 1.85 -5.06 6.48
N GLU A 67 1.63 -4.30 5.41
CA GLU A 67 0.98 -2.98 5.49
C GLU A 67 -0.44 -3.10 6.08
N VAL A 68 -1.24 -4.04 5.58
CA VAL A 68 -2.61 -4.25 6.04
C VAL A 68 -2.65 -4.71 7.51
N GLU A 69 -1.64 -5.47 7.94
CA GLU A 69 -1.50 -5.92 9.33
C GLU A 69 -1.10 -4.80 10.30
N GLU A 70 -0.15 -3.95 9.90
CA GLU A 70 0.36 -2.87 10.75
C GLU A 70 -0.54 -1.62 10.73
N ALA A 71 -1.09 -1.27 9.57
CA ALA A 71 -1.89 -0.07 9.33
C ALA A 71 -3.07 -0.34 8.37
N PRO A 72 -4.12 -1.07 8.81
CA PRO A 72 -5.28 -1.35 7.98
C PRO A 72 -6.01 -0.07 7.58
N SER A 73 -6.13 0.17 6.27
CA SER A 73 -6.80 1.33 5.67
C SER A 73 -7.45 0.95 4.34
N ALA A 74 -8.41 1.74 3.87
CA ALA A 74 -9.02 1.49 2.56
C ALA A 74 -7.96 1.48 1.44
N GLU A 75 -6.97 2.37 1.53
CA GLU A 75 -5.83 2.43 0.63
C GLU A 75 -4.96 1.16 0.65
N SER A 76 -4.61 0.65 1.85
CA SER A 76 -3.75 -0.55 1.94
C SER A 76 -4.45 -1.79 1.40
N TYR A 77 -5.76 -1.94 1.67
CA TYR A 77 -6.56 -3.00 1.06
C TYR A 77 -6.76 -2.83 -0.45
N VAL A 78 -6.94 -1.60 -0.96
CA VAL A 78 -7.00 -1.33 -2.41
C VAL A 78 -5.68 -1.69 -3.08
N TYR A 79 -4.55 -1.36 -2.45
CA TYR A 79 -3.24 -1.69 -2.99
C TYR A 79 -3.00 -3.21 -3.01
N LEU A 80 -3.39 -3.92 -1.95
CA LEU A 80 -3.35 -5.38 -1.91
C LEU A 80 -4.25 -6.01 -3.01
N THR A 81 -5.47 -5.51 -3.16
CA THR A 81 -6.40 -5.92 -4.23
C THR A 81 -5.76 -5.69 -5.61
N TYR A 82 -5.15 -4.52 -5.82
CA TYR A 82 -4.44 -4.19 -7.06
C TYR A 82 -3.32 -5.19 -7.34
N MET A 83 -2.56 -5.56 -6.31
CA MET A 83 -1.44 -6.50 -6.44
C MET A 83 -1.91 -7.88 -6.92
N TYR A 84 -3.04 -8.38 -6.42
CA TYR A 84 -3.63 -9.63 -6.91
C TYR A 84 -4.06 -9.54 -8.37
N HIS A 85 -4.69 -8.44 -8.78
CA HIS A 85 -5.00 -8.24 -10.18
C HIS A 85 -3.74 -8.14 -11.06
N ALA A 86 -2.69 -7.46 -10.57
CA ALA A 86 -1.45 -7.31 -11.31
C ALA A 86 -0.75 -8.67 -11.49
N LEU A 87 -0.74 -9.52 -10.47
CA LEU A 87 -0.27 -10.90 -10.58
C LEU A 87 -1.02 -11.66 -11.68
N ASP A 88 -2.35 -11.58 -11.67
CA ASP A 88 -3.17 -12.24 -12.69
C ASP A 88 -2.90 -11.71 -14.11
N GLY A 89 -2.86 -10.39 -14.27
CA GLY A 89 -2.54 -9.74 -15.54
C GLY A 89 -1.14 -10.12 -16.08
N TYR A 90 -0.16 -10.26 -15.19
CA TYR A 90 1.18 -10.72 -15.57
C TYR A 90 1.20 -12.18 -15.99
N LEU A 91 0.51 -13.06 -15.28
CA LEU A 91 0.37 -14.47 -15.67
C LEU A 91 -0.34 -14.61 -17.03
N ASP A 92 -1.34 -13.79 -17.28
CA ASP A 92 -2.02 -13.69 -18.57
C ASP A 92 -1.08 -13.24 -19.69
N HIS A 93 -0.25 -12.22 -19.43
CA HIS A 93 0.76 -11.76 -20.38
C HIS A 93 1.77 -12.86 -20.70
N LEU A 94 2.30 -13.56 -19.69
CA LEU A 94 3.24 -14.66 -19.89
C LEU A 94 2.61 -15.81 -20.68
N ALA A 95 1.36 -16.16 -20.39
CA ALA A 95 0.64 -17.19 -21.13
C ALA A 95 0.39 -16.79 -22.59
N LYS A 96 -0.02 -15.55 -22.86
CA LYS A 96 -0.23 -15.01 -24.22
C LYS A 96 1.05 -14.97 -25.04
N THR A 97 2.20 -14.81 -24.39
CA THR A 97 3.53 -14.81 -25.04
C THR A 97 4.20 -16.19 -25.05
N GLU A 98 3.45 -17.25 -24.73
CA GLU A 98 3.91 -18.64 -24.66
C GLU A 98 5.10 -18.87 -23.71
N ARG A 99 5.29 -17.98 -22.73
CA ARG A 99 6.37 -18.04 -21.72
C ARG A 99 5.99 -18.93 -20.54
N TRP A 100 5.65 -20.19 -20.82
CA TRP A 100 5.16 -21.15 -19.83
C TRP A 100 6.16 -21.44 -18.70
N VAL A 101 7.46 -21.48 -18.99
CA VAL A 101 8.51 -21.63 -17.96
C VAL A 101 8.49 -20.44 -16.97
N ALA A 102 8.18 -19.23 -17.43
CA ALA A 102 8.09 -18.08 -16.54
C ALA A 102 6.82 -18.13 -15.66
N VAL A 103 5.70 -18.62 -16.20
CA VAL A 103 4.47 -18.87 -15.42
C VAL A 103 4.75 -19.85 -14.28
N GLU A 104 5.44 -20.94 -14.59
CA GLU A 104 5.86 -21.92 -13.59
C GLU A 104 6.77 -21.29 -12.54
N HIS A 105 7.77 -20.51 -12.93
CA HIS A 105 8.66 -19.85 -11.98
C HIS A 105 7.90 -18.93 -11.02
N VAL A 106 6.92 -18.16 -11.50
CA VAL A 106 6.05 -17.34 -10.65
C VAL A 106 5.28 -18.21 -9.67
N TYR A 107 4.66 -19.30 -10.14
CA TYR A 107 3.94 -20.24 -9.28
C TYR A 107 4.85 -20.81 -8.19
N LEU A 108 6.00 -21.37 -8.56
CA LEU A 108 6.97 -21.95 -7.65
C LEU A 108 7.45 -20.93 -6.61
N ASN A 109 7.69 -19.68 -7.02
CA ASN A 109 8.07 -18.61 -6.10
C ASN A 109 6.96 -18.36 -5.06
N LEU A 110 5.70 -18.28 -5.48
CA LEU A 110 4.55 -18.07 -4.60
C LEU A 110 4.33 -19.23 -3.61
N ILE A 111 4.53 -20.48 -4.04
CA ILE A 111 4.30 -21.67 -3.18
C ILE A 111 5.51 -22.11 -2.38
N SER A 112 6.71 -21.61 -2.68
CA SER A 112 7.94 -22.14 -2.09
C SER A 112 8.07 -21.86 -0.59
N ARG A 113 7.57 -22.82 0.20
CA ARG A 113 8.41 -23.75 0.97
C ARG A 113 8.42 -25.13 0.28
N GLY A 114 9.46 -25.46 -0.49
CA GLY A 114 9.81 -26.84 -0.88
C GLY A 114 9.37 -27.33 -2.26
N ALA A 115 9.93 -26.76 -3.33
CA ALA A 115 9.71 -27.26 -4.70
C ALA A 115 11.02 -27.46 -5.48
N GLU A 116 11.96 -28.18 -4.87
CA GLU A 116 13.23 -28.54 -5.51
C GLU A 116 13.11 -29.74 -6.47
N ASP A 117 11.94 -30.40 -6.54
CA ASP A 117 11.78 -31.71 -7.20
C ASP A 117 10.82 -31.74 -8.42
N LEU A 118 10.43 -30.57 -8.95
CA LEU A 118 9.67 -30.48 -10.20
C LEU A 118 10.62 -30.14 -11.36
N ALA A 119 11.39 -31.13 -11.80
CA ALA A 119 12.11 -31.07 -13.07
C ALA A 119 11.12 -31.35 -14.22
N ASP A 120 10.87 -30.29 -15.00
CA ASP A 120 10.11 -30.25 -16.26
C ASP A 120 8.64 -30.73 -16.16
N PRO A 121 7.72 -29.90 -15.62
CA PRO A 121 6.32 -30.25 -15.60
C PRO A 121 5.77 -30.29 -17.03
N PRO A 122 5.10 -31.38 -17.44
CA PRO A 122 4.33 -31.37 -18.68
C PRO A 122 3.39 -30.15 -18.67
N GLY A 123 3.31 -29.41 -19.78
CA GLY A 123 2.64 -28.09 -19.86
C GLY A 123 1.19 -28.03 -19.36
N VAL A 124 0.54 -29.17 -19.14
CA VAL A 124 -0.74 -29.29 -18.41
C VAL A 124 -0.62 -28.82 -16.95
N LEU A 125 0.47 -29.17 -16.25
CA LEU A 125 0.71 -28.76 -14.87
C LEU A 125 0.96 -27.25 -14.76
N VAL A 126 1.64 -26.65 -15.74
CA VAL A 126 1.84 -25.20 -15.79
C VAL A 126 0.52 -24.45 -16.01
N ARG A 127 -0.36 -24.97 -16.87
CA ARG A 127 -1.71 -24.41 -17.06
C ARG A 127 -2.54 -24.53 -15.78
N MET A 128 -2.51 -25.69 -15.13
CA MET A 128 -3.17 -25.87 -13.83
C MET A 128 -2.60 -24.93 -12.77
N ALA A 129 -1.29 -24.73 -12.72
CA ALA A 129 -0.64 -23.79 -11.82
C ALA A 129 -1.15 -22.36 -12.04
N LYS A 130 -1.27 -21.92 -13.30
CA LYS A 130 -1.89 -20.63 -13.63
C LYS A 130 -3.33 -20.55 -13.10
N GLU A 131 -4.17 -21.55 -13.38
CA GLU A 131 -5.57 -21.55 -12.93
C GLU A 131 -5.71 -21.57 -11.40
N ILE A 132 -4.82 -22.29 -10.69
CA ILE A 132 -4.79 -22.29 -9.22
C ILE A 132 -4.43 -20.91 -8.68
N VAL A 133 -3.42 -20.26 -9.26
CA VAL A 133 -3.03 -18.91 -8.86
C VAL A 133 -4.13 -17.91 -9.23
N HIS A 134 -4.72 -18.03 -10.41
CA HIS A 134 -5.84 -17.21 -10.87
C HIS A 134 -7.02 -17.29 -9.88
N GLY A 135 -7.50 -18.50 -9.58
CA GLY A 135 -8.61 -18.70 -8.65
C GLY A 135 -8.31 -18.19 -7.25
N SER A 136 -7.08 -18.36 -6.77
CA SER A 136 -6.65 -17.86 -5.46
C SER A 136 -6.53 -16.33 -5.45
N ALA A 137 -5.90 -15.74 -6.45
CA ALA A 137 -5.75 -14.30 -6.62
C ALA A 137 -7.12 -13.62 -6.72
N GLN A 138 -8.05 -14.19 -7.48
CA GLN A 138 -9.44 -13.70 -7.57
C GLN A 138 -10.11 -13.72 -6.20
N LYS A 139 -10.06 -14.85 -5.49
CA LYS A 139 -10.65 -14.97 -4.14
C LYS A 139 -10.07 -13.95 -3.17
N TYR A 140 -8.75 -13.80 -3.11
CA TYR A 140 -8.10 -12.84 -2.21
C TYR A 140 -8.35 -11.39 -2.63
N SER A 141 -8.41 -11.12 -3.93
CA SER A 141 -8.83 -9.82 -4.47
C SER A 141 -10.23 -9.46 -3.98
N ASP A 142 -11.21 -10.36 -4.15
CA ASP A 142 -12.60 -10.12 -3.72
C ASP A 142 -12.70 -9.84 -2.21
N ILE A 143 -11.97 -10.61 -1.39
CA ILE A 143 -11.93 -10.40 0.07
C ILE A 143 -11.34 -9.02 0.39
N SER A 144 -10.18 -8.69 -0.17
CA SER A 144 -9.50 -7.42 0.09
C SER A 144 -10.30 -6.21 -0.41
N ALA A 145 -10.96 -6.32 -1.57
CA ALA A 145 -11.84 -5.28 -2.12
C ALA A 145 -13.07 -5.04 -1.23
N ALA A 146 -13.66 -6.11 -0.71
CA ALA A 146 -14.77 -6.03 0.24
C ALA A 146 -14.33 -5.35 1.55
N MET A 147 -13.15 -5.70 2.06
CA MET A 147 -12.57 -5.05 3.24
C MET A 147 -12.29 -3.56 3.03
N ALA A 148 -11.74 -3.19 1.87
CA ALA A 148 -11.52 -1.79 1.51
C ALA A 148 -12.83 -1.00 1.48
N THR A 149 -13.85 -1.53 0.80
CA THR A 149 -15.17 -0.90 0.65
C THR A 149 -15.83 -0.69 2.01
N LYS A 150 -15.68 -1.66 2.91
CA LYS A 150 -16.22 -1.58 4.27
C LYS A 150 -15.55 -0.47 5.11
N LEU A 151 -14.28 -0.17 4.87
CA LEU A 151 -13.54 0.87 5.60
C LEU A 151 -13.88 2.27 5.07
N ASP A 152 -13.82 2.47 3.76
CA ASP A 152 -14.16 3.75 3.13
C ASP A 152 -14.51 3.58 1.64
N GLU A 153 -15.80 3.42 1.36
CA GLU A 153 -16.33 3.28 0.01
C GLU A 153 -16.01 4.48 -0.90
N ARG A 154 -16.03 5.70 -0.36
CA ARG A 154 -15.78 6.91 -1.17
C ARG A 154 -14.34 6.94 -1.66
N THR A 155 -13.40 6.60 -0.78
CA THR A 155 -11.98 6.49 -1.13
C THR A 155 -11.75 5.38 -2.14
N VAL A 156 -12.36 4.21 -1.94
CA VAL A 156 -12.27 3.07 -2.87
C VAL A 156 -12.77 3.45 -4.27
N LEU A 157 -13.94 4.07 -4.40
CA LEU A 157 -14.48 4.49 -5.69
C LEU A 157 -13.56 5.47 -6.43
N ARG A 158 -12.95 6.41 -5.70
CA ARG A 158 -11.96 7.34 -6.26
C ARG A 158 -10.73 6.58 -6.77
N LEU A 159 -10.18 5.67 -5.97
CA LEU A 159 -8.98 4.90 -6.32
C LEU A 159 -9.25 3.95 -7.50
N TRP A 160 -10.41 3.31 -7.57
CA TRP A 160 -10.79 2.49 -8.73
C TRP A 160 -10.93 3.27 -10.02
N LYS A 161 -11.42 4.52 -9.96
CA LYS A 161 -11.38 5.40 -11.12
C LYS A 161 -9.95 5.65 -11.61
N GLN A 162 -9.01 5.90 -10.69
CA GLN A 162 -7.60 6.10 -11.01
C GLN A 162 -6.97 4.83 -11.59
N GLN A 163 -7.25 3.66 -11.02
CA GLN A 163 -6.78 2.38 -11.53
C GLN A 163 -7.29 2.11 -12.96
N THR A 164 -8.59 2.31 -13.20
CA THR A 164 -9.18 2.10 -14.54
C THR A 164 -8.55 3.01 -15.58
N ALA A 165 -8.32 4.28 -15.25
CA ALA A 165 -7.61 5.21 -16.13
C ALA A 165 -6.17 4.74 -16.39
N TRP A 166 -5.43 4.37 -15.34
CA TRP A 166 -4.07 3.84 -15.46
C TRP A 166 -3.97 2.62 -16.38
N ARG A 167 -4.90 1.67 -16.25
CA ARG A 167 -4.94 0.47 -17.11
C ARG A 167 -5.25 0.82 -18.57
N ALA A 168 -6.14 1.79 -18.79
CA ALA A 168 -6.44 2.27 -20.13
C ALA A 168 -5.23 2.94 -20.79
N ASP A 169 -4.45 3.70 -20.01
CA ASP A 169 -3.23 4.37 -20.47
C ASP A 169 -2.03 3.41 -20.63
N ASN A 170 -2.06 2.24 -19.98
CA ASN A 170 -0.97 1.25 -19.96
C ASN A 170 -1.44 -0.17 -20.31
N PRO A 171 -2.05 -0.39 -21.48
CA PRO A 171 -2.74 -1.65 -21.80
C PRO A 171 -1.83 -2.88 -21.75
N ASP A 172 -0.56 -2.73 -22.14
CA ASP A 172 0.39 -3.84 -22.28
C ASP A 172 1.40 -3.95 -21.13
N GLY A 173 1.20 -3.20 -20.04
CA GLY A 173 2.19 -3.14 -18.96
C GLY A 173 1.67 -2.71 -17.60
N TRP A 174 0.36 -2.45 -17.45
CA TRP A 174 -0.20 -1.99 -16.18
C TRP A 174 0.12 -2.93 -15.02
N TRP A 175 0.25 -4.24 -15.26
CA TRP A 175 0.60 -5.24 -14.24
C TRP A 175 2.01 -5.11 -13.69
N ALA A 176 2.92 -4.36 -14.33
CA ALA A 176 4.31 -4.16 -13.89
C ALA A 176 4.52 -2.86 -13.10
N GLY A 177 3.45 -2.09 -12.86
CA GLY A 177 3.52 -0.80 -12.17
C GLY A 177 2.22 -0.46 -11.46
N ILE A 178 2.13 0.78 -10.97
CA ILE A 178 0.96 1.31 -10.26
C ILE A 178 0.57 2.68 -10.82
N PRO A 179 -0.67 3.14 -10.60
CA PRO A 179 -1.05 4.51 -10.92
C PRO A 179 -0.10 5.53 -10.27
N SER A 180 0.32 6.56 -11.02
CA SER A 180 1.24 7.60 -10.50
C SER A 180 0.66 8.39 -9.31
N GLY A 181 -0.67 8.49 -9.20
CA GLY A 181 -1.33 9.09 -8.04
C GLY A 181 -1.22 8.27 -6.75
N TRP A 182 -0.60 7.10 -6.79
CA TRP A 182 -0.42 6.17 -5.67
C TRP A 182 1.06 6.17 -5.21
N ASP A 183 1.68 7.34 -5.12
CA ASP A 183 3.07 7.53 -4.69
C ASP A 183 3.24 7.51 -3.15
N TRP A 184 2.55 6.58 -2.50
CA TRP A 184 2.72 6.27 -1.08
C TRP A 184 3.95 5.41 -0.80
#